data_AF-A0A947FX79-F1
#
_entry.id   AF-A0A947FX79-F1
#
_cell.length_a   1.000
_cell.length_b   1.000
_cell.length_c   1.000
_cell.angle_alpha   90.00
_cell.angle_beta   90.00
_cell.angle_gamma   90.00
#
_symmetry.space_group_name_H-M   'P 1'
#
loop_
_entity.id
_entity.type
_entity.pdbx_description
1 polymer ?
#
loop_
_entity_poly.entity_id
_entity_poly.type
_entity_poly.pdbx_seq_one_letter_code
_entity_poly.pdbx_strand_id
1 'polypeptide(L)'
;MSPFRRRTNGLRLERIQASPRFFDGFFRNTSGVGLSLKKGSSFPVMREFLFGGSRRVPIAPLPSLSPLDAWAMPAETGLRATWLGHSTLLLEIDGVRVLTDPVWSRRVSPSRLFGPKRFQPVPVPIAQLPSLDAVIISHDHYDHLDRPSIVELIRHEVPFYTSLGVGAHLEAWGVPPERITELDWWESADLPNADFRI
;
A
#
# COMPACT_ATOMS: atom_id res chain seq x y z
N MET A 1 -12.10 15.90 7.30
CA MET A 1 -10.82 15.83 6.56
C MET A 1 -9.70 15.62 7.57
N SER A 2 -8.88 14.57 7.39
CA SER A 2 -7.75 14.27 8.29
C SER A 2 -6.66 15.35 8.16
N PRO A 3 -6.12 15.92 9.26
CA PRO A 3 -5.04 16.91 9.21
C PRO A 3 -3.73 16.37 8.63
N PHE A 4 -3.64 15.05 8.42
CA PHE A 4 -2.49 14.37 7.84
C PHE A 4 -2.61 14.15 6.33
N ARG A 5 -3.79 14.40 5.74
CA ARG A 5 -4.02 14.23 4.30
C ARG A 5 -3.43 15.41 3.55
N ARG A 6 -2.51 15.17 2.62
CA ARG A 6 -1.95 16.24 1.80
C ARG A 6 -2.98 16.62 0.74
N ARG A 7 -3.12 17.93 0.51
CA ARG A 7 -3.97 18.44 -0.56
C ARG A 7 -3.23 18.32 -1.88
N THR A 8 -3.91 17.78 -2.88
CA THR A 8 -3.47 17.78 -4.27
C THR A 8 -3.67 19.19 -4.86
N ASN A 9 -2.74 19.63 -5.71
CA ASN A 9 -2.77 20.94 -6.36
C ASN A 9 -2.15 20.82 -7.77
N GLY A 10 -2.24 21.90 -8.57
CA GLY A 10 -1.66 21.98 -9.91
C GLY A 10 -2.11 20.85 -10.85
N LEU A 11 -1.18 20.37 -11.68
CA LEU A 11 -1.42 19.31 -12.67
C LEU A 11 -2.01 18.03 -12.06
N ARG A 12 -1.65 17.70 -10.81
CA ARG A 12 -2.20 16.53 -10.12
C ARG A 12 -3.68 16.72 -9.80
N LEU A 13 -4.08 17.91 -9.38
CA LEU A 13 -5.49 18.24 -9.16
C LEU A 13 -6.27 18.25 -10.49
N GLU A 14 -5.68 18.79 -11.55
CA GLU A 14 -6.29 18.79 -12.88
C GLU A 14 -6.51 17.36 -13.38
N ARG A 15 -5.53 16.44 -13.22
CA ARG A 15 -5.71 15.01 -13.55
C ARG A 15 -6.82 14.36 -12.75
N ILE A 16 -6.92 14.64 -11.44
CA ILE A 16 -8.02 14.13 -10.60
C ILE A 16 -9.37 14.63 -11.12
N GLN A 17 -9.48 15.92 -11.44
CA GLN A 17 -10.72 16.52 -11.94
C GLN A 17 -11.10 16.05 -13.35
N ALA A 18 -10.11 15.66 -14.16
CA ALA A 18 -10.32 15.12 -15.49
C ALA A 18 -10.77 13.65 -15.50
N SER A 19 -10.64 12.94 -14.37
CA SER A 19 -11.06 11.54 -14.27
C SER A 19 -12.58 11.41 -14.54
N PRO A 20 -13.03 10.48 -15.39
CA PRO A 20 -14.44 10.20 -15.60
C PRO A 20 -15.12 9.62 -14.35
N ARG A 21 -14.35 9.30 -13.32
CA ARG A 21 -14.81 8.72 -12.05
C ARG A 21 -14.87 9.74 -10.93
N PHE A 22 -14.40 10.96 -11.17
CA PHE A 22 -14.43 12.05 -10.21
C PHE A 22 -15.62 12.98 -10.50
N PHE A 23 -16.57 13.06 -9.57
CA PHE A 23 -17.75 13.90 -9.70
C PHE A 23 -18.19 14.44 -8.34
N ASP A 24 -18.62 15.70 -8.28
CA ASP A 24 -18.98 16.41 -7.04
C ASP A 24 -17.89 16.36 -5.94
N GLY A 25 -16.63 16.36 -6.33
CA GLY A 25 -15.50 16.38 -5.39
C GLY A 25 -15.11 15.01 -4.80
N PHE A 26 -15.72 13.91 -5.26
CA PHE A 26 -15.40 12.55 -4.80
C PHE A 26 -15.31 11.55 -5.96
N PHE A 27 -14.51 10.50 -5.78
CA PHE A 27 -14.51 9.35 -6.69
C PHE A 27 -15.76 8.48 -6.47
N ARG A 28 -16.36 8.00 -7.56
CA ARG A 28 -17.52 7.10 -7.55
C ARG A 28 -17.15 5.73 -8.10
N ASN A 29 -17.34 4.67 -7.30
CA ASN A 29 -17.07 3.29 -7.68
C ASN A 29 -17.86 2.85 -8.92
N THR A 30 -17.22 2.06 -9.80
CA THR A 30 -17.84 1.54 -11.05
C THR A 30 -18.75 0.35 -10.83
N SER A 31 -18.36 -0.53 -9.90
CA SER A 31 -19.21 -1.60 -9.41
C SER A 31 -20.09 -1.02 -8.32
N GLY A 32 -21.40 -1.29 -8.43
CA GLY A 32 -22.35 -0.96 -7.38
C GLY A 32 -22.06 -1.79 -6.14
N VAL A 33 -21.06 -1.39 -5.35
CA VAL A 33 -21.08 -1.67 -3.92
C VAL A 33 -22.16 -0.77 -3.38
N GLY A 34 -23.42 -1.19 -3.57
CA GLY A 34 -24.53 -0.57 -2.89
C GLY A 34 -24.14 -0.55 -1.42
N LEU A 35 -24.03 0.65 -0.84
CA LEU A 35 -24.08 0.83 0.61
C LEU A 35 -25.50 0.44 1.05
N SER A 36 -25.83 -0.83 0.91
CA SER A 36 -26.78 -1.51 1.77
C SER A 36 -25.97 -2.08 2.94
N LEU A 37 -25.13 -1.24 3.57
CA LEU A 37 -25.10 -1.28 5.02
C LEU A 37 -26.55 -1.01 5.39
N LYS A 38 -27.29 -2.07 5.74
CA LYS A 38 -28.67 -1.97 6.21
C LYS A 38 -28.74 -0.73 7.09
N LYS A 39 -29.77 0.12 6.90
CA LYS A 39 -30.11 1.25 7.79
C LYS A 39 -30.43 0.74 9.21
N GLY A 40 -29.48 0.09 9.85
CA GLY A 40 -29.48 -0.34 11.22
C GLY A 40 -28.62 0.62 12.02
N SER A 41 -28.93 0.74 13.31
CA SER A 41 -28.17 1.55 14.24
C SER A 41 -26.67 1.19 14.16
N SER A 42 -25.79 2.20 14.12
CA SER A 42 -24.33 2.02 14.20
C SER A 42 -23.88 1.52 15.58
N PHE A 43 -24.78 1.53 16.57
CA PHE A 43 -24.49 1.20 17.96
C PHE A 43 -24.04 -0.24 18.19
N PRO A 44 -24.64 -1.29 17.60
CA PRO A 44 -24.18 -2.66 17.76
C PRO A 44 -22.81 -2.90 17.13
N VAL A 45 -22.51 -2.25 15.98
CA VAL A 45 -21.19 -2.34 15.33
C VAL A 45 -20.12 -1.62 16.17
N MET A 46 -20.44 -0.44 16.71
CA MET A 46 -19.55 0.27 17.63
C MET A 46 -19.33 -0.51 18.93
N ARG A 47 -20.39 -1.11 19.49
CA ARG A 47 -20.33 -1.95 20.68
C ARG A 47 -19.52 -3.21 20.41
N GLU A 48 -19.68 -3.84 19.26
CA GLU A 48 -18.86 -4.97 18.84
C GLU A 48 -17.40 -4.52 18.68
N PHE A 49 -17.12 -3.42 18.00
CA PHE A 49 -15.76 -2.90 17.84
C PHE A 49 -15.08 -2.61 19.19
N LEU A 50 -15.80 -2.09 20.19
CA LEU A 50 -15.26 -1.76 21.51
C LEU A 50 -15.24 -2.92 22.51
N PHE A 51 -16.26 -3.79 22.47
CA PHE A 51 -16.55 -4.80 23.51
C PHE A 51 -16.82 -6.22 22.97
N GLY A 52 -16.86 -6.39 21.65
CA GLY A 52 -17.18 -7.63 20.95
C GLY A 52 -16.00 -8.55 20.71
N GLY A 53 -15.77 -9.44 21.67
CA GLY A 53 -15.12 -10.74 21.42
C GLY A 53 -13.59 -10.80 21.48
N SER A 54 -13.11 -11.90 22.09
CA SER A 54 -11.75 -12.16 22.59
C SER A 54 -10.74 -12.75 21.59
N ARG A 55 -11.03 -12.78 20.28
CA ARG A 55 -10.14 -13.39 19.26
C ARG A 55 -9.69 -12.44 18.15
N ARG A 56 -9.36 -11.19 18.49
CA ARG A 56 -8.71 -10.24 17.56
C ARG A 56 -7.19 -10.28 17.61
N VAL A 57 -6.64 -11.03 18.55
CA VAL A 57 -5.21 -11.17 18.77
C VAL A 57 -4.91 -12.68 18.78
N PRO A 58 -3.91 -13.14 18.03
CA PRO A 58 -3.44 -14.52 18.14
C PRO A 58 -3.05 -14.85 19.58
N ILE A 59 -3.41 -16.05 20.05
CA ILE A 59 -3.05 -16.54 21.39
C ILE A 59 -1.57 -16.95 21.51
N ALA A 60 -0.90 -17.14 20.38
CA ALA A 60 0.52 -17.42 20.26
C ALA A 60 1.05 -16.74 18.98
N PRO A 61 2.38 -16.53 18.86
CA PRO A 61 2.98 -16.07 17.61
C PRO A 61 2.57 -16.95 16.43
N LEU A 62 2.27 -16.34 15.29
CA LEU A 62 2.01 -17.09 14.07
C LEU A 62 3.35 -17.62 13.51
N PRO A 63 3.35 -18.76 12.80
CA PRO A 63 4.52 -19.23 12.10
C PRO A 63 5.04 -18.16 11.13
N SER A 64 6.35 -17.95 11.13
CA SER A 64 7.03 -17.01 10.24
C SER A 64 8.26 -17.69 9.65
N LEU A 65 8.47 -17.49 8.35
CA LEU A 65 9.60 -18.04 7.61
C LEU A 65 10.46 -16.89 7.12
N SER A 66 11.78 -17.06 7.19
CA SER A 66 12.70 -16.16 6.52
C SER A 66 12.68 -16.44 5.01
N PRO A 67 12.45 -15.43 4.15
CA PRO A 67 12.46 -15.60 2.70
C PRO A 67 13.85 -15.48 2.07
N LEU A 68 14.91 -15.19 2.86
CA LEU A 68 16.23 -14.85 2.34
C LEU A 68 16.84 -15.94 1.45
N ASP A 69 16.77 -17.21 1.89
CA ASP A 69 17.29 -18.33 1.10
C ASP A 69 16.51 -18.52 -0.20
N ALA A 70 15.20 -18.27 -0.19
CA ALA A 70 14.37 -18.34 -1.38
C ALA A 70 14.75 -17.24 -2.38
N TRP A 71 14.96 -16.00 -1.91
CA TRP A 71 15.35 -14.87 -2.75
C TRP A 71 16.77 -14.96 -3.33
N ALA A 72 17.63 -15.80 -2.75
CA ALA A 72 18.94 -16.10 -3.31
C ALA A 72 18.87 -16.91 -4.62
N MET A 73 17.72 -17.53 -4.92
CA MET A 73 17.50 -18.34 -6.10
C MET A 73 16.38 -17.74 -6.97
N PRO A 74 16.49 -17.78 -8.31
CA PRO A 74 15.38 -17.41 -9.20
C PRO A 74 14.10 -18.20 -8.93
N ALA A 75 12.94 -17.61 -9.24
CA ALA A 75 11.66 -18.31 -9.16
C ALA A 75 11.64 -19.50 -10.15
N GLU A 76 11.37 -20.72 -9.66
CA GLU A 76 11.42 -21.94 -10.48
C GLU A 76 10.47 -21.91 -11.69
N THR A 77 9.31 -21.28 -11.52
CA THR A 77 8.24 -21.20 -12.54
C THR A 77 8.19 -19.85 -13.25
N GLY A 78 9.13 -18.94 -12.96
CA GLY A 78 9.04 -17.53 -13.35
C GLY A 78 8.14 -16.69 -12.43
N LEU A 79 7.32 -17.30 -11.56
CA LEU A 79 6.44 -16.59 -10.63
C LEU A 79 6.74 -16.97 -9.17
N ARG A 80 6.93 -15.96 -8.32
CA ARG A 80 6.97 -16.13 -6.85
C ARG A 80 6.24 -14.99 -6.16
N ALA A 81 5.44 -15.31 -5.15
CA ALA A 81 4.85 -14.33 -4.25
C ALA A 81 5.35 -14.59 -2.84
N THR A 82 5.99 -13.58 -2.23
CA THR A 82 6.44 -13.63 -0.84
C THR A 82 5.57 -12.71 0.00
N TRP A 83 4.87 -13.29 0.98
CA TRP A 83 4.04 -12.51 1.90
C TRP A 83 4.84 -12.00 3.10
N LEU A 84 4.99 -10.67 3.18
CA LEU A 84 5.73 -9.97 4.23
C LEU A 84 4.81 -9.43 5.34
N GLY A 85 3.50 -9.69 5.23
CA GLY A 85 2.47 -9.35 6.20
C GLY A 85 1.50 -8.28 5.67
N HIS A 86 0.25 -8.35 6.15
CA HIS A 86 -0.85 -7.50 5.67
C HIS A 86 -0.97 -7.56 4.15
N SER A 87 -0.96 -6.42 3.46
CA SER A 87 -0.95 -6.31 1.99
C SER A 87 0.43 -6.14 1.39
N THR A 88 1.50 -6.33 2.18
CA THR A 88 2.87 -6.29 1.68
C THR A 88 3.26 -7.62 1.03
N LEU A 89 3.35 -7.62 -0.29
CA LEU A 89 3.82 -8.74 -1.11
C LEU A 89 5.06 -8.30 -1.87
N LEU A 90 6.08 -9.15 -1.90
CA LEU A 90 7.10 -9.10 -2.93
C LEU A 90 6.73 -10.11 -4.02
N LEU A 91 6.41 -9.59 -5.20
CA LEU A 91 6.10 -10.38 -6.39
C LEU A 91 7.35 -10.45 -7.27
N GLU A 92 7.74 -11.66 -7.66
CA GLU A 92 8.76 -11.92 -8.67
C GLU A 92 8.04 -12.51 -9.89
N ILE A 93 8.08 -11.84 -11.04
CA ILE A 93 7.41 -12.24 -12.28
C ILE A 93 8.41 -12.12 -13.43
N ASP A 94 8.84 -13.24 -13.99
CA ASP A 94 9.84 -13.33 -15.06
C ASP A 94 11.12 -12.52 -14.76
N GLY A 95 11.51 -12.52 -13.48
CA GLY A 95 12.68 -11.80 -12.97
C GLY A 95 12.40 -10.38 -12.47
N VAL A 96 11.23 -9.80 -12.80
CA VAL A 96 10.81 -8.47 -12.33
C VAL A 96 10.30 -8.54 -10.90
N ARG A 97 10.77 -7.65 -10.03
CA ARG A 97 10.47 -7.60 -8.60
C ARG A 97 9.64 -6.39 -8.23
N VAL A 98 8.38 -6.62 -7.88
CA VAL A 98 7.41 -5.58 -7.50
C VAL A 98 7.04 -5.73 -6.04
N LEU A 99 7.19 -4.66 -5.26
CA LEU A 99 6.76 -4.59 -3.87
C LEU A 99 5.41 -3.87 -3.75
N THR A 100 4.41 -4.48 -3.13
CA THR A 100 3.09 -3.87 -2.92
C THR A 100 2.93 -3.33 -1.51
N ASP A 101 2.22 -2.21 -1.34
CA ASP A 101 1.73 -1.65 -0.07
C ASP A 101 2.71 -1.85 1.11
N PRO A 102 3.93 -1.28 1.04
CA PRO A 102 5.00 -1.61 1.98
C PRO A 102 4.73 -1.05 3.38
N VAL A 103 4.57 -1.94 4.37
CA VAL A 103 4.34 -1.56 5.77
C VAL A 103 5.28 -2.31 6.72
N TRP A 104 6.38 -1.65 7.08
CA TRP A 104 7.34 -2.11 8.08
C TRP A 104 7.06 -1.59 9.48
N SER A 105 6.31 -0.49 9.61
CA SER A 105 6.01 0.08 10.92
C SER A 105 5.33 -0.92 11.86
N ARG A 106 5.67 -0.80 13.14
CA ARG A 106 5.05 -1.58 14.23
C ARG A 106 3.56 -1.26 14.39
N ARG A 107 3.15 -0.05 14.01
CA ARG A 107 1.80 0.49 14.19
C ARG A 107 1.37 1.25 12.95
N VAL A 108 0.14 1.02 12.51
CA VAL A 108 -0.49 1.68 11.36
C VAL A 108 -1.49 2.71 11.86
N SER A 109 -1.02 3.93 12.08
CA SER A 109 -1.82 4.99 12.72
C SER A 109 -1.21 6.37 12.49
N PRO A 110 -2.03 7.44 12.47
CA PRO A 110 -1.52 8.81 12.55
C PRO A 110 -0.72 9.08 13.84
N SER A 111 -0.99 8.31 14.90
CA SER A 111 -0.30 8.42 16.19
C SER A 111 0.71 7.28 16.37
N ARG A 112 1.91 7.62 16.86
CA ARG A 112 2.91 6.60 17.27
C ARG A 112 2.48 5.83 18.53
N LEU A 113 1.63 6.43 19.36
CA LEU A 113 1.23 5.91 20.67
C LEU A 113 -0.04 5.04 20.58
N PHE A 114 -1.02 5.47 19.78
CA PHE A 114 -2.35 4.84 19.71
C PHE A 114 -2.64 4.27 18.33
N GLY A 115 -3.48 3.23 18.25
CA GLY A 115 -3.92 2.62 16.99
C GLY A 115 -3.43 1.18 16.78
N PRO A 116 -3.82 0.52 15.67
CA PRO A 116 -3.55 -0.90 15.44
C PRO A 116 -2.05 -1.20 15.40
N LYS A 117 -1.63 -2.16 16.22
CA LYS A 117 -0.25 -2.66 16.28
C LYS A 117 -0.20 -4.04 15.61
N ARG A 118 0.80 -4.28 14.78
CA ARG A 118 1.02 -5.62 14.22
C ARG A 118 1.30 -6.65 15.32
N PHE A 119 0.82 -7.89 15.11
CA PHE A 119 1.01 -8.99 16.06
C PHE A 119 2.42 -9.58 16.01
N GLN A 120 3.02 -9.60 14.82
CA GLN A 120 4.34 -10.16 14.55
C GLN A 120 5.22 -9.15 13.81
N PRO A 121 6.55 -9.18 14.00
CA PRO A 121 7.47 -8.36 13.20
C PRO A 121 7.35 -8.72 11.71
N VAL A 122 7.85 -7.82 10.85
CA VAL A 122 8.10 -8.19 9.44
C VAL A 122 9.21 -9.24 9.43
N PRO A 123 9.14 -10.27 8.57
CA PRO A 123 10.15 -11.34 8.56
C PRO A 123 11.56 -10.86 8.21
N VAL A 124 11.69 -9.73 7.49
CA VAL A 124 12.99 -9.16 7.08
C VAL A 124 12.93 -7.62 7.10
N PRO A 125 14.06 -6.92 7.33
CA PRO A 125 14.16 -5.47 7.17
C PRO A 125 14.19 -5.05 5.69
N ILE A 126 13.82 -3.80 5.39
CA ILE A 126 13.83 -3.25 4.01
C ILE A 126 15.23 -3.34 3.39
N ALA A 127 16.28 -3.08 4.18
CA ALA A 127 17.67 -3.19 3.74
C ALA A 127 18.11 -4.61 3.28
N GLN A 128 17.33 -5.65 3.58
CA GLN A 128 17.59 -7.02 3.12
C GLN A 128 16.64 -7.47 2.00
N LEU A 129 15.79 -6.56 1.49
CA LEU A 129 15.04 -6.84 0.28
C LEU A 129 16.00 -7.04 -0.89
N PRO A 130 15.69 -7.94 -1.83
CA PRO A 130 16.40 -7.99 -3.10
C PRO A 130 16.22 -6.66 -3.86
N SER A 131 17.02 -6.45 -4.90
CA SER A 131 16.80 -5.35 -5.83
C SER A 131 15.34 -5.37 -6.31
N LEU A 132 14.70 -4.21 -6.24
CA LEU A 132 13.31 -4.01 -6.67
C LEU A 132 13.32 -3.33 -8.04
N ASP A 133 12.27 -3.54 -8.81
CA ASP A 133 12.03 -2.84 -10.08
C ASP A 133 10.92 -1.79 -9.92
N ALA A 134 9.98 -2.00 -9.00
CA ALA A 134 8.92 -1.05 -8.71
C ALA A 134 8.32 -1.22 -7.31
N VAL A 135 7.71 -0.14 -6.81
CA VAL A 135 6.82 -0.16 -5.64
C VAL A 135 5.41 0.25 -6.09
N ILE A 136 4.40 -0.54 -5.76
CA ILE A 136 2.98 -0.23 -6.00
C ILE A 136 2.31 0.13 -4.67
N ILE A 137 1.56 1.22 -4.66
CA ILE A 137 0.76 1.65 -3.52
C ILE A 137 -0.69 1.81 -3.95
N SER A 138 -1.58 1.03 -3.37
CA SER A 138 -2.99 0.97 -3.73
C SER A 138 -3.74 2.25 -3.33
N HIS A 139 -3.61 2.72 -2.09
CA HIS A 139 -4.35 3.88 -1.57
C HIS A 139 -3.69 4.52 -0.32
N ASP A 140 -4.26 5.62 0.18
CA ASP A 140 -3.67 6.48 1.22
C ASP A 140 -3.98 6.08 2.69
N HIS A 141 -4.48 4.87 2.94
CA HIS A 141 -4.75 4.42 4.31
C HIS A 141 -3.47 3.93 5.00
N TYR A 142 -3.35 4.12 6.32
CA TYR A 142 -2.10 3.93 7.07
C TYR A 142 -1.56 2.49 7.09
N ASP A 143 -2.41 1.49 6.81
CA ASP A 143 -2.01 0.09 6.69
C ASP A 143 -1.64 -0.32 5.25
N HIS A 144 -1.62 0.63 4.32
CA HIS A 144 -1.11 0.47 2.95
C HIS A 144 -0.06 1.53 2.56
N LEU A 145 -0.14 2.73 3.16
CA LEU A 145 0.76 3.86 2.94
C LEU A 145 1.50 4.22 4.25
N ASP A 146 2.65 3.59 4.46
CA ASP A 146 3.47 3.75 5.65
C ASP A 146 4.68 4.67 5.42
N ARG A 147 4.63 5.90 5.93
CA ARG A 147 5.69 6.91 5.71
C ARG A 147 7.11 6.42 6.04
N PRO A 148 7.39 5.78 7.19
CA PRO A 148 8.72 5.24 7.47
C PRO A 148 9.21 4.25 6.40
N SER A 149 8.35 3.34 5.94
CA SER A 149 8.69 2.41 4.86
C SER A 149 9.03 3.14 3.57
N ILE A 150 8.19 4.12 3.17
CA ILE A 150 8.45 4.92 1.96
C ILE A 150 9.77 5.67 2.06
N VAL A 151 10.05 6.32 3.19
CA VAL A 151 11.29 7.07 3.39
C VAL A 151 12.53 6.18 3.29
N GLU A 152 12.46 4.94 3.77
CA GLU A 152 13.56 3.98 3.63
C GLU A 152 13.70 3.49 2.17
N LEU A 153 12.58 3.20 1.50
CA LEU A 153 12.52 2.76 0.10
C LEU A 153 13.01 3.81 -0.91
N ILE A 154 13.03 5.10 -0.57
CA ILE A 154 13.61 6.16 -1.43
C ILE A 154 15.05 5.81 -1.86
N ARG A 155 15.81 5.13 -0.98
CA ARG A 155 17.21 4.71 -1.19
C ARG A 155 17.37 3.58 -2.19
N HIS A 156 16.30 2.87 -2.55
CA HIS A 156 16.34 1.81 -3.54
C HIS A 156 16.27 2.34 -4.98
N GLU A 157 16.08 3.65 -5.17
CA GLU A 157 16.11 4.31 -6.49
C GLU A 157 15.12 3.76 -7.53
N VAL A 158 14.03 3.13 -7.05
CA VAL A 158 12.97 2.56 -7.89
C VAL A 158 11.79 3.52 -8.13
N PRO A 159 11.05 3.34 -9.24
CA PRO A 159 9.77 4.02 -9.48
C PRO A 159 8.66 3.55 -8.51
N PHE A 160 7.76 4.48 -8.22
CA PHE A 160 6.55 4.28 -7.42
C PHE A 160 5.32 4.46 -8.30
N TYR A 161 4.42 3.50 -8.26
CA TYR A 161 3.13 3.52 -8.95
C TYR A 161 2.00 3.59 -7.93
N THR A 162 1.03 4.47 -8.14
CA THR A 162 -0.04 4.66 -7.17
C THR A 162 -1.32 5.22 -7.77
N SER A 163 -2.39 5.29 -6.98
CA SER A 163 -3.65 5.89 -7.39
C SER A 163 -3.59 7.43 -7.39
N LEU A 164 -4.45 8.05 -8.20
CA LEU A 164 -4.55 9.51 -8.29
C LEU A 164 -4.65 10.18 -6.91
N GLY A 165 -3.75 11.12 -6.65
CA GLY A 165 -3.69 11.95 -5.45
C GLY A 165 -2.78 11.41 -4.35
N VAL A 166 -2.46 10.11 -4.35
CA VAL A 166 -1.53 9.53 -3.37
C VAL A 166 -0.11 10.03 -3.60
N GLY A 167 0.27 10.35 -4.84
CA GLY A 167 1.59 10.87 -5.18
C GLY A 167 1.96 12.15 -4.43
N ALA A 168 0.97 12.97 -4.06
CA ALA A 168 1.20 14.17 -3.24
C ALA A 168 1.78 13.84 -1.84
N HIS A 169 1.48 12.67 -1.29
CA HIS A 169 2.08 12.20 -0.04
C HIS A 169 3.53 11.77 -0.26
N LEU A 170 3.79 10.98 -1.31
CA LEU A 170 5.12 10.48 -1.64
C LEU A 170 6.10 11.62 -1.91
N GLU A 171 5.68 12.60 -2.71
CA GLU A 171 6.45 13.79 -3.03
C GLU A 171 6.76 14.59 -1.75
N ALA A 172 5.76 14.81 -0.90
CA ALA A 172 5.95 15.49 0.39
C ALA A 172 6.84 14.73 1.37
N TRP A 173 7.10 13.43 1.15
CA TRP A 173 7.99 12.61 1.95
C TRP A 173 9.39 12.47 1.34
N GLY A 174 9.63 13.08 0.18
CA GLY A 174 10.94 13.16 -0.47
C GLY A 174 11.14 12.18 -1.62
N VAL A 175 10.09 11.49 -2.09
CA VAL A 175 10.17 10.75 -3.36
C VAL A 175 10.25 11.78 -4.49
N PRO A 176 11.28 11.74 -5.35
CA PRO A 176 11.40 12.63 -6.50
C PRO A 176 10.17 12.52 -7.43
N PRO A 177 9.56 13.63 -7.87
CA PRO A 177 8.35 13.61 -8.71
C PRO A 177 8.48 12.72 -9.96
N GLU A 178 9.65 12.68 -10.58
CA GLU A 178 9.95 11.88 -11.77
C GLU A 178 9.92 10.36 -11.52
N ARG A 179 9.98 9.93 -10.25
CA ARG A 179 9.81 8.53 -9.85
C ARG A 179 8.39 8.19 -9.46
N ILE A 180 7.43 9.12 -9.55
CA ILE A 180 6.04 8.90 -9.14
C ILE A 180 5.14 8.86 -10.38
N THR A 181 4.53 7.71 -10.63
CA THR A 181 3.48 7.56 -11.64
C THR A 181 2.14 7.35 -10.94
N GLU A 182 1.23 8.30 -11.10
CA GLU A 182 -0.16 8.15 -10.64
C GLU A 182 -1.03 7.67 -11.81
N LEU A 183 -1.82 6.63 -11.56
CA LEU A 183 -2.71 6.00 -12.54
C LEU A 183 -4.16 6.16 -12.08
N ASP A 184 -5.04 6.54 -13.01
CA ASP A 184 -6.48 6.40 -12.86
C ASP A 184 -6.91 4.95 -13.14
N TRP A 185 -8.17 4.62 -12.87
CA TRP A 185 -8.71 3.31 -13.19
C TRP A 185 -8.57 3.01 -14.68
N TRP A 186 -8.09 1.81 -14.98
CA TRP A 186 -7.85 1.31 -16.33
C TRP A 186 -6.68 1.97 -17.08
N GLU A 187 -5.99 2.92 -16.46
CA GLU A 187 -4.68 3.35 -16.95
C GLU A 187 -3.63 2.27 -16.62
N SER A 188 -2.55 2.27 -17.38
CA SER A 188 -1.42 1.38 -17.19
C SER A 188 -0.13 2.12 -17.53
N ALA A 189 1.00 1.60 -17.05
CA ALA A 189 2.30 2.15 -17.37
C ALA A 189 3.34 1.03 -17.51
N ASP A 190 4.20 1.15 -18.51
CA ASP A 190 5.30 0.21 -18.70
C ASP A 190 6.46 0.55 -17.75
N LEU A 191 7.17 -0.46 -17.28
CA LEU A 191 8.40 -0.27 -16.51
C LEU A 191 9.53 0.24 -17.42
N PRO A 192 10.37 1.19 -16.97
CA PRO A 192 11.44 1.73 -17.83
C PRO A 192 12.48 0.71 -18.29
N ASN A 193 12.72 -0.34 -17.50
CA ASN A 193 13.84 -1.27 -17.68
C ASN A 193 13.40 -2.75 -17.85
N ALA A 194 12.11 -3.00 -18.10
CA ALA A 194 11.58 -4.35 -18.27
C ALA A 194 10.37 -4.35 -19.20
N ASP A 195 10.16 -5.46 -19.93
CA ASP A 195 8.91 -5.72 -20.67
C ASP A 195 7.81 -6.13 -19.68
N PHE A 196 7.38 -5.17 -18.86
CA PHE A 196 6.43 -5.37 -17.78
C PHE A 196 5.50 -4.17 -17.69
N ARG A 197 4.20 -4.44 -17.64
CA ARG A 197 3.14 -3.43 -17.54
C ARG A 197 2.49 -3.48 -16.16
N ILE A 198 2.45 -2.33 -15.51
CA ILE A 198 1.70 -2.08 -14.27
C ILE A 198 0.28 -1.64 -14.65
#